data_AF-M1VM50-F1
#
_entry.id   AF-M1VM50-F1
#
_cell.length_a   1.000
_cell.length_b   1.000
_cell.length_c   1.000
_cell.angle_alpha   90.00
_cell.angle_beta   90.00
_cell.angle_gamma   90.00
#
_symmetry.space_group_name_H-M   'P 1'
#
loop_
_entity.id
_entity.type
_entity.pdbx_description
1 polymer ?
#
loop_
_entity_poly.entity_id
_entity_poly.type
_entity_poly.pdbx_seq_one_letter_code
_entity_poly.pdbx_strand_id
1 'polypeptide(L)'
;MYVALQATWKNRSTPWRFRTRAQRLRHWCTQRDQGTSRVLLKCLPGGPCTKRGALWKMQHPTTTTELKPCVLLTNDDGVESVLLLRLAAALEEQYALDVVVIAPKTNQSACSHRLTLATPMELVHRADLKTGVYSLAGSPADCVITAIEPNGLLARLGKCARVVVSGPNLGANLAQDILHSGTFSGARQAGFYGLPAVAFSLAGEPLQRDSQEACVQGAAFLVSLLVERLPLTPPNAGRLDPCRSLHLHGRSEHGPRPGLQTSTASGTASSVRCTPRRHCDVCGKALAPATEVNRSVAADEDAASEDALDLVWSAFCYGDLVLNVNFPARWHWGRWRTTHLGAIFYRDVFRSGAGQKPDSAEMVIIGAEGRPEPLYGFVNSDLVAIREGYASVTTLQTWPESHPLQANERIVEAMAVSDPQWGLPAWITLRVSPQELGRGR
;
A
#
# COMPACT_ATOMS: atom_id res chain seq x y z
N MET A 1 25.31 -16.13 25.44
CA MET A 1 26.19 -14.97 25.72
C MET A 1 25.45 -13.71 25.30
N TYR A 2 24.79 -13.06 26.25
CA TYR A 2 24.15 -11.75 26.04
C TYR A 2 25.18 -10.66 26.32
N VAL A 3 25.42 -9.77 25.35
CA VAL A 3 26.23 -8.56 25.54
C VAL A 3 25.27 -7.40 25.80
N ALA A 4 25.27 -6.93 27.05
CA ALA A 4 24.62 -5.70 27.46
C ALA A 4 25.45 -4.50 26.99
N LEU A 5 24.82 -3.51 26.35
CA LEU A 5 25.40 -2.20 26.11
C LEU A 5 24.59 -1.15 26.87
N GLN A 6 25.20 -0.67 27.96
CA GLN A 6 24.75 0.47 28.74
C GLN A 6 24.96 1.76 27.94
N ALA A 7 23.91 2.54 27.71
CA ALA A 7 24.01 3.92 27.27
C ALA A 7 23.75 4.85 28.46
N THR A 8 24.76 5.64 28.82
CA THR A 8 24.71 6.65 29.88
C THR A 8 24.00 7.91 29.37
N TRP A 9 22.92 8.29 30.04
CA TRP A 9 22.14 9.49 29.73
C TRP A 9 22.71 10.69 30.51
N LYS A 10 23.23 11.71 29.80
CA LYS A 10 23.62 13.00 30.41
C LYS A 10 22.53 14.05 30.18
N ASN A 11 21.98 14.48 31.31
CA ASN A 11 20.94 15.48 31.51
C ASN A 11 21.38 16.88 31.02
N ARG A 12 20.59 17.52 30.13
CA ARG A 12 20.59 18.98 29.95
C ARG A 12 19.17 19.50 29.75
N SER A 13 18.71 20.20 30.76
CA SER A 13 17.47 20.96 30.87
C SER A 13 17.49 22.21 29.98
N THR A 14 16.48 22.40 29.12
CA THR A 14 16.10 23.72 28.60
C THR A 14 14.57 23.78 28.39
N PRO A 15 13.87 24.86 28.78
CA PRO A 15 12.40 24.90 28.72
C PRO A 15 11.87 25.29 27.34
N TRP A 16 10.87 24.55 26.87
CA TRP A 16 10.12 24.83 25.64
C TRP A 16 9.23 26.07 25.82
N ARG A 17 9.46 27.13 25.03
CA ARG A 17 8.54 28.27 24.90
C ARG A 17 7.72 28.12 23.62
N PHE A 18 6.42 27.87 23.76
CA PHE A 18 5.45 28.04 22.69
C PHE A 18 5.30 29.55 22.35
N ARG A 19 5.49 29.91 21.07
CA ARG A 19 5.04 31.20 20.52
C ARG A 19 3.98 30.93 19.45
N THR A 20 2.73 31.20 19.79
CA THR A 20 1.63 31.33 18.84
C THR A 20 1.79 32.64 18.07
N ARG A 21 1.70 32.60 16.74
CA ARG A 21 1.51 33.81 15.93
C ARG A 21 0.38 33.57 14.94
N ALA A 22 -0.77 34.09 15.30
CA ALA A 22 -1.95 34.17 14.46
C ALA A 22 -1.76 35.23 13.34
N GLN A 23 -2.51 34.99 12.25
CA GLN A 23 -2.91 35.91 11.17
C GLN A 23 -1.88 36.36 10.13
N ARG A 24 -2.14 35.98 8.86
CA ARG A 24 -2.70 36.89 7.82
C ARG A 24 -2.99 36.11 6.52
N LEU A 25 -4.28 35.90 6.25
CA LEU A 25 -4.82 35.56 4.92
C LEU A 25 -4.51 36.70 3.94
N ARG A 26 -3.99 36.39 2.75
CA ARG A 26 -4.01 37.31 1.59
C ARG A 26 -4.51 36.57 0.36
N HIS A 27 -5.44 37.23 -0.31
CA HIS A 27 -6.14 36.80 -1.52
C HIS A 27 -5.16 36.50 -2.67
N TRP A 28 -5.44 35.45 -3.43
CA TRP A 28 -4.81 35.17 -4.72
C TRP A 28 -5.66 35.78 -5.83
N CYS A 29 -5.06 36.68 -6.61
CA CYS A 29 -5.64 37.22 -7.84
C CYS A 29 -5.09 36.40 -9.02
N THR A 30 -5.95 35.65 -9.71
CA THR A 30 -5.59 34.95 -10.94
C THR A 30 -5.93 35.83 -12.14
N GLN A 31 -4.93 36.38 -12.83
CA GLN A 31 -5.12 36.79 -14.22
C GLN A 31 -4.93 35.56 -15.12
N ARG A 32 -5.95 35.26 -15.92
CA ARG A 32 -5.88 34.31 -17.04
C ARG A 32 -5.12 34.97 -18.16
N ASP A 33 -4.06 34.32 -18.62
CA ASP A 33 -3.52 34.56 -19.95
C ASP A 33 -3.45 33.25 -20.72
N GLN A 34 -3.77 33.31 -22.00
CA GLN A 34 -4.09 32.16 -22.84
C GLN A 34 -2.86 31.27 -23.05
N GLY A 35 -3.01 29.97 -22.78
CA GLY A 35 -2.14 28.93 -23.33
C GLY A 35 -0.71 28.86 -22.77
N THR A 36 -0.52 28.71 -21.46
CA THR A 36 0.55 27.89 -20.83
C THR A 36 0.50 28.05 -19.31
N SER A 37 0.26 26.97 -18.56
CA SER A 37 0.32 27.01 -17.09
C SER A 37 1.79 27.05 -16.64
N ARG A 38 2.29 28.23 -16.28
CA ARG A 38 3.58 28.41 -15.58
C ARG A 38 3.34 28.52 -14.08
N VAL A 39 3.91 27.62 -13.29
CA VAL A 39 3.97 27.74 -11.82
C VAL A 39 5.19 28.62 -11.48
N LEU A 40 4.95 29.83 -10.99
CA LEU A 40 6.01 30.72 -10.50
C LEU A 40 6.38 30.34 -9.06
N LEU A 41 7.57 29.76 -8.88
CA LEU A 41 8.22 29.62 -7.58
C LEU A 41 8.66 31.01 -7.07
N LYS A 42 8.14 31.40 -5.91
CA LYS A 42 8.47 32.67 -5.26
C LYS A 42 9.90 32.60 -4.72
N CYS A 43 10.81 33.39 -5.32
CA CYS A 43 12.15 33.61 -4.78
C CYS A 43 12.07 34.36 -3.44
N LEU A 44 12.90 33.97 -2.47
CA LEU A 44 13.16 34.73 -1.24
C LEU A 44 13.79 36.10 -1.61
N PRO A 45 13.49 37.18 -0.89
CA PRO A 45 14.01 38.50 -1.22
C PRO A 45 15.50 38.60 -0.82
N GLY A 46 16.39 38.80 -1.80
CA GLY A 46 17.76 39.27 -1.52
C GLY A 46 18.93 38.65 -2.30
N GLY A 47 18.73 37.73 -3.24
CA GLY A 47 19.84 37.13 -4.01
C GLY A 47 19.89 37.59 -5.48
N PRO A 48 21.08 37.87 -6.06
CA PRO A 48 21.21 38.23 -7.47
C PRO A 48 20.80 37.05 -8.37
N CYS A 49 19.95 37.36 -9.35
CA CYS A 49 19.34 36.39 -10.26
C CYS A 49 20.34 36.01 -11.36
N THR A 50 21.02 34.87 -11.21
CA THR A 50 21.89 34.31 -12.27
C THR A 50 21.44 32.90 -12.69
N LYS A 51 20.97 32.83 -13.93
CA LYS A 51 20.89 31.69 -14.88
C LYS A 51 19.92 30.54 -14.59
N ARG A 52 18.88 30.49 -15.45
CA ARG A 52 18.14 29.32 -15.99
C ARG A 52 17.82 28.20 -14.98
N GLY A 53 16.64 28.31 -14.35
CA GLY A 53 16.00 27.17 -13.69
C GLY A 53 15.71 26.08 -14.72
N ALA A 54 16.39 24.93 -14.58
CA ALA A 54 16.09 23.73 -15.32
C ALA A 54 14.68 23.26 -14.94
N LEU A 55 13.73 23.38 -15.86
CA LEU A 55 12.52 22.58 -15.86
C LEU A 55 12.96 21.11 -15.95
N TRP A 56 12.87 20.37 -14.84
CA TRP A 56 12.99 18.92 -14.86
C TRP A 56 11.77 18.36 -15.57
N LYS A 57 11.83 18.30 -16.90
CA LYS A 57 11.09 17.27 -17.63
C LYS A 57 11.64 15.96 -17.08
N MET A 58 10.79 15.13 -16.48
CA MET A 58 11.04 13.68 -16.47
C MET A 58 11.25 13.31 -17.94
N GLN A 59 12.50 13.19 -18.36
CA GLN A 59 12.84 12.65 -19.65
C GLN A 59 12.61 11.15 -19.50
N HIS A 60 11.39 10.73 -19.85
CA HIS A 60 11.18 9.33 -20.18
C HIS A 60 12.11 9.03 -21.36
N PRO A 61 12.95 7.99 -21.30
CA PRO A 61 13.77 7.60 -22.43
C PRO A 61 12.86 7.35 -23.63
N THR A 62 13.02 8.15 -24.68
CA THR A 62 12.30 8.07 -25.95
C THR A 62 12.84 6.98 -26.89
N THR A 63 13.68 6.09 -26.38
CA THR A 63 14.29 5.00 -27.13
C THR A 63 13.74 3.66 -26.65
N THR A 64 13.05 2.97 -27.57
CA THR A 64 12.44 1.65 -27.49
C THR A 64 13.49 0.52 -27.35
N THR A 65 14.36 0.61 -26.36
CA THR A 65 14.98 -0.59 -25.79
C THR A 65 13.98 -1.15 -24.79
N GLU A 66 13.50 -2.37 -25.01
CA GLU A 66 12.56 -3.07 -24.11
C GLU A 66 13.04 -3.00 -22.67
N LEU A 67 12.52 -2.04 -21.90
CA LEU A 67 12.80 -1.95 -20.47
C LEU A 67 12.09 -3.13 -19.82
N LYS A 68 12.89 -4.07 -19.30
CA LYS A 68 12.36 -5.19 -18.51
C LYS A 68 11.50 -4.63 -17.36
N PRO A 69 10.34 -5.23 -17.05
CA PRO A 69 9.49 -4.77 -15.97
C PRO A 69 10.24 -4.83 -14.64
N CYS A 70 10.42 -3.68 -13.98
CA CYS A 70 11.10 -3.61 -12.69
C CYS A 70 10.12 -3.89 -11.55
N VAL A 71 10.43 -4.86 -10.70
CA VAL A 71 9.76 -5.14 -9.43
C VAL A 71 10.61 -4.59 -8.29
N LEU A 72 10.00 -3.81 -7.40
CA LEU A 72 10.67 -3.33 -6.19
C LEU A 72 10.32 -4.24 -5.01
N LEU A 73 11.32 -4.80 -4.33
CA LEU A 73 11.13 -5.63 -3.14
C LEU A 73 11.58 -4.89 -1.86
N THR A 74 10.81 -5.07 -0.79
CA THR A 74 11.15 -4.69 0.60
C THR A 74 10.62 -5.77 1.55
N ASN A 75 10.91 -5.67 2.85
CA ASN A 75 10.28 -6.45 3.92
C ASN A 75 10.44 -5.72 5.26
N ASP A 76 9.99 -6.32 6.37
CA ASP A 76 10.33 -5.92 7.74
C ASP A 76 11.29 -6.87 8.46
N ASP A 77 11.55 -8.09 7.98
CA ASP A 77 12.57 -8.99 8.54
C ASP A 77 14.02 -8.47 8.34
N GLY A 78 14.23 -7.57 7.38
CA GLY A 78 15.51 -6.97 7.03
C GLY A 78 16.12 -7.53 5.75
N VAL A 79 17.16 -6.83 5.25
CA VAL A 79 17.80 -7.09 3.95
C VAL A 79 18.44 -8.47 3.81
N GLU A 80 18.81 -9.09 4.94
CA GLU A 80 19.43 -10.42 4.98
C GLU A 80 18.40 -11.55 5.07
N SER A 81 17.09 -11.23 5.03
CA SER A 81 16.04 -12.23 5.07
C SER A 81 16.15 -13.22 3.91
N VAL A 82 16.21 -14.51 4.25
CA VAL A 82 16.31 -15.60 3.28
C VAL A 82 15.10 -15.64 2.34
N LEU A 83 13.90 -15.35 2.84
CA LEU A 83 12.68 -15.34 2.01
C LEU A 83 12.69 -14.20 0.99
N LEU A 84 13.14 -13.02 1.41
CA LEU A 84 13.26 -11.85 0.52
C LEU A 84 14.22 -12.15 -0.64
N LEU A 85 15.41 -12.67 -0.32
CA LEU A 85 16.42 -12.99 -1.32
C LEU A 85 16.01 -14.15 -2.24
N ARG A 86 15.31 -15.16 -1.72
CA ARG A 86 14.76 -16.26 -2.53
C ARG A 86 13.64 -15.78 -3.45
N LEU A 87 12.75 -14.90 -2.98
CA LEU A 87 11.73 -14.30 -3.86
C LEU A 87 12.38 -13.47 -4.97
N ALA A 88 13.40 -12.67 -4.64
CA ALA A 88 14.16 -11.92 -5.63
C ALA A 88 14.77 -12.85 -6.70
N ALA A 89 15.43 -13.93 -6.28
CA ALA A 89 15.99 -14.93 -7.18
C ALA A 89 14.92 -15.60 -8.05
N ALA A 90 13.79 -16.05 -7.47
CA ALA A 90 12.71 -16.69 -8.21
C ALA A 90 12.11 -15.78 -9.30
N LEU A 91 11.86 -14.49 -8.97
CA LEU A 91 11.34 -13.51 -9.92
C LEU A 91 12.29 -13.26 -11.09
N GLU A 92 13.60 -13.18 -10.82
CA GLU A 92 14.61 -12.96 -11.85
C GLU A 92 14.86 -14.21 -12.71
N GLU A 93 15.05 -15.37 -12.08
CA GLU A 93 15.51 -16.59 -12.76
C GLU A 93 14.38 -17.31 -13.49
N GLN A 94 13.18 -17.37 -12.89
CA GLN A 94 12.05 -18.12 -13.46
C GLN A 94 11.19 -17.27 -14.40
N TYR A 95 11.05 -15.98 -14.09
CA TYR A 95 10.16 -15.07 -14.82
C TYR A 95 10.90 -13.96 -15.59
N ALA A 96 12.24 -13.97 -15.57
CA ALA A 96 13.09 -13.02 -16.29
C ALA A 96 12.81 -11.54 -15.95
N LEU A 97 12.28 -11.26 -14.76
CA LEU A 97 11.95 -9.91 -14.30
C LEU A 97 13.20 -9.16 -13.83
N ASP A 98 13.14 -7.84 -13.92
CA ASP A 98 14.16 -6.98 -13.34
C ASP A 98 13.78 -6.68 -11.89
N VAL A 99 14.68 -6.92 -10.93
CA VAL A 99 14.36 -6.80 -9.51
C VAL A 99 15.35 -5.85 -8.83
N VAL A 100 14.80 -4.92 -8.04
CA VAL A 100 15.59 -4.08 -7.13
C VAL A 100 15.09 -4.34 -5.72
N VAL A 101 16.00 -4.62 -4.81
CA VAL A 101 15.68 -4.86 -3.40
C VAL A 101 16.16 -3.68 -2.57
N ILE A 102 15.28 -3.13 -1.73
CA ILE A 102 15.63 -2.18 -0.68
C ILE A 102 14.87 -2.55 0.57
N ALA A 103 15.61 -2.89 1.63
CA ALA A 103 15.02 -3.37 2.87
C ALA A 103 15.71 -2.77 4.09
N PRO A 104 15.07 -2.81 5.27
CA PRO A 104 15.70 -2.38 6.51
C PRO A 104 17.03 -3.08 6.79
N LYS A 105 18.01 -2.37 7.36
CA LYS A 105 19.31 -2.92 7.76
C LYS A 105 19.18 -4.02 8.82
N THR A 106 18.16 -3.93 9.67
CA THR A 106 17.85 -4.87 10.75
C THR A 106 16.37 -5.21 10.73
N ASN A 107 15.97 -6.26 11.44
CA ASN A 107 14.55 -6.59 11.65
C ASN A 107 13.79 -5.37 12.26
N GLN A 108 12.58 -5.14 11.75
CA GLN A 108 11.63 -4.08 12.09
C GLN A 108 10.22 -4.64 12.33
N SER A 109 10.09 -5.88 12.82
CA SER A 109 8.79 -6.47 13.14
C SER A 109 8.00 -5.59 14.12
N ALA A 110 6.67 -5.57 13.96
CA ALA A 110 5.75 -4.74 14.74
C ALA A 110 6.02 -3.21 14.70
N CYS A 111 6.71 -2.70 13.68
CA CYS A 111 6.96 -1.26 13.56
C CYS A 111 5.76 -0.44 13.08
N SER A 112 4.64 -1.09 12.71
CA SER A 112 3.50 -0.46 12.04
C SER A 112 3.96 0.39 10.85
N HIS A 113 3.27 1.50 10.58
CA HIS A 113 3.56 2.43 9.49
C HIS A 113 4.51 3.56 9.92
N ARG A 114 5.60 3.21 10.60
CA ARG A 114 6.59 4.19 11.09
C ARG A 114 7.34 4.88 9.94
N LEU A 115 7.49 6.19 10.03
CA LEU A 115 8.36 6.99 9.16
C LEU A 115 9.47 7.65 9.98
N THR A 116 10.68 7.62 9.45
CA THR A 116 11.84 8.28 10.07
C THR A 116 11.92 9.72 9.58
N LEU A 117 11.52 10.67 10.42
CA LEU A 117 11.48 12.09 10.10
C LEU A 117 12.68 12.83 10.71
N ALA A 118 13.19 13.82 9.98
CA ALA A 118 14.24 14.75 10.42
C ALA A 118 15.59 14.13 10.85
N THR A 119 15.78 12.82 10.64
CA THR A 119 17.02 12.10 10.95
C THR A 119 17.57 11.46 9.67
N PRO A 120 18.84 11.70 9.31
CA PRO A 120 19.45 11.05 8.15
C PRO A 120 19.46 9.52 8.30
N MET A 121 19.11 8.82 7.22
CA MET A 121 19.17 7.35 7.14
C MET A 121 20.32 6.93 6.23
N GLU A 122 21.10 5.95 6.66
CA GLU A 122 22.18 5.36 5.88
C GLU A 122 21.61 4.40 4.84
N LEU A 123 21.88 4.65 3.55
CA LEU A 123 21.56 3.78 2.42
C LEU A 123 22.86 3.13 1.90
N VAL A 124 22.93 1.80 1.93
CA VAL A 124 24.11 1.01 1.53
C VAL A 124 23.74 0.05 0.40
N HIS A 125 24.57 -0.01 -0.65
CA HIS A 125 24.49 -1.07 -1.66
C HIS A 125 25.14 -2.35 -1.11
N ARG A 126 24.35 -3.41 -0.94
CA ARG A 126 24.77 -4.72 -0.40
C ARG A 126 25.23 -5.66 -1.51
N ALA A 127 26.29 -5.24 -2.22
CA ALA A 127 26.90 -6.04 -3.28
C ALA A 127 27.45 -7.39 -2.79
N ASP A 128 27.68 -7.52 -1.48
CA ASP A 128 28.04 -8.77 -0.80
C ASP A 128 26.90 -9.81 -0.80
N LEU A 129 25.64 -9.37 -0.85
CA LEU A 129 24.49 -10.25 -0.97
C LEU A 129 24.20 -10.55 -2.44
N LYS A 130 23.97 -9.50 -3.24
CA LYS A 130 23.68 -9.57 -4.67
C LYS A 130 23.67 -8.16 -5.28
N THR A 131 24.03 -8.03 -6.56
CA THR A 131 23.82 -6.78 -7.31
C THR A 131 22.36 -6.36 -7.29
N GLY A 132 22.07 -5.08 -7.04
CA GLY A 132 20.70 -4.57 -7.01
C GLY A 132 20.01 -4.68 -5.64
N VAL A 133 20.73 -5.13 -4.60
CA VAL A 133 20.25 -5.19 -3.22
C VAL A 133 20.80 -4.03 -2.40
N TYR A 134 19.92 -3.33 -1.69
CA TYR A 134 20.23 -2.17 -0.88
C TYR A 134 19.65 -2.33 0.53
N SER A 135 20.37 -1.81 1.53
CA SER A 135 19.90 -1.75 2.90
C SER A 135 19.75 -0.32 3.36
N LEU A 136 18.66 -0.01 4.08
CA LEU A 136 18.40 1.31 4.64
C LEU A 136 18.31 1.23 6.16
N ALA A 137 18.90 2.19 6.88
CA ALA A 137 18.73 2.33 8.34
C ALA A 137 17.36 2.95 8.72
N GLY A 138 16.26 2.42 8.17
CA GLY A 138 14.90 2.93 8.33
C GLY A 138 13.84 1.82 8.39
N SER A 139 12.57 2.20 8.35
CA SER A 139 11.43 1.26 8.29
C SER A 139 11.20 0.74 6.84
N PRO A 140 10.33 -0.28 6.65
CA PRO A 140 9.91 -0.70 5.32
C PRO A 140 9.24 0.43 4.51
N ALA A 141 8.47 1.30 5.18
CA ALA A 141 7.86 2.47 4.53
C ALA A 141 8.92 3.48 4.09
N ASP A 142 9.95 3.72 4.92
CA ASP A 142 11.10 4.56 4.57
C ASP A 142 11.86 4.00 3.35
N CYS A 143 12.01 2.66 3.27
CA CYS A 143 12.63 1.97 2.13
C CYS A 143 11.88 2.25 0.83
N VAL A 144 10.56 2.11 0.86
CA VAL A 144 9.72 2.37 -0.31
C VAL A 144 9.81 3.82 -0.76
N ILE A 145 9.69 4.78 0.16
CA ILE A 145 9.82 6.22 -0.15
C ILE A 145 11.19 6.51 -0.76
N THR A 146 12.26 6.05 -0.11
CA THR A 146 13.65 6.25 -0.56
C THR A 146 13.87 5.70 -1.97
N ALA A 147 13.12 4.68 -2.36
CA ALA A 147 13.25 4.05 -3.66
C ALA A 147 12.50 4.77 -4.78
N ILE A 148 11.25 5.15 -4.53
CA ILE A 148 10.31 5.59 -5.57
C ILE A 148 10.26 7.11 -5.75
N GLU A 149 10.75 7.89 -4.80
CA GLU A 149 10.81 9.35 -4.93
C GLU A 149 11.58 9.77 -6.21
N PRO A 150 11.26 10.94 -6.81
CA PRO A 150 11.85 11.35 -8.10
C PRO A 150 13.38 11.45 -8.13
N ASN A 151 14.02 11.64 -6.98
CA ASN A 151 15.48 11.64 -6.79
C ASN A 151 15.98 10.42 -5.99
N GLY A 152 15.10 9.44 -5.79
CA GLY A 152 15.33 8.22 -5.02
C GLY A 152 16.17 7.19 -5.77
N LEU A 153 16.25 6.00 -5.18
CA LEU A 153 17.09 4.90 -5.68
C LEU A 153 16.76 4.50 -7.11
N LEU A 154 15.48 4.28 -7.44
CA LEU A 154 15.10 3.79 -8.77
C LEU A 154 15.42 4.79 -9.87
N ALA A 155 15.17 6.08 -9.62
CA ALA A 155 15.53 7.15 -10.55
C ALA A 155 17.05 7.20 -10.81
N ARG A 156 17.87 7.03 -9.76
CA ARG A 156 19.34 6.96 -9.89
C ARG A 156 19.82 5.74 -10.68
N LEU A 157 19.02 4.67 -10.71
CA LEU A 157 19.29 3.45 -11.50
C LEU A 157 18.65 3.51 -12.90
N GLY A 158 17.93 4.58 -13.26
CA GLY A 158 17.21 4.68 -14.52
C GLY A 158 16.01 3.73 -14.63
N LYS A 159 15.43 3.32 -13.50
CA LYS A 159 14.33 2.34 -13.40
C LYS A 159 13.06 2.99 -12.85
N CYS A 160 11.92 2.34 -13.08
CA CYS A 160 10.63 2.69 -12.50
C CYS A 160 9.93 1.40 -12.06
N ALA A 161 9.47 1.32 -10.81
CA ALA A 161 8.79 0.14 -10.32
C ALA A 161 7.41 -0.01 -10.99
N ARG A 162 7.14 -1.19 -11.56
CA ARG A 162 5.83 -1.56 -12.09
C ARG A 162 4.89 -2.04 -10.99
N VAL A 163 5.45 -2.72 -9.99
CA VAL A 163 4.78 -3.18 -8.78
C VAL A 163 5.77 -3.17 -7.61
N VAL A 164 5.27 -2.89 -6.42
CA VAL A 164 6.04 -3.01 -5.17
C VAL A 164 5.56 -4.25 -4.42
N VAL A 165 6.51 -5.07 -3.98
CA VAL A 165 6.22 -6.28 -3.21
C VAL A 165 6.92 -6.18 -1.86
N SER A 166 6.15 -6.41 -0.80
CA SER A 166 6.65 -6.40 0.58
C SER A 166 6.57 -7.80 1.18
N GLY A 167 7.69 -8.30 1.71
CA GLY A 167 7.84 -9.66 2.21
C GLY A 167 8.60 -10.58 1.24
N PRO A 168 8.46 -11.91 1.37
CA PRO A 168 7.57 -12.60 2.30
C PRO A 168 8.05 -12.48 3.77
N ASN A 169 7.13 -12.19 4.68
CA ASN A 169 7.40 -12.12 6.12
C ASN A 169 7.35 -13.51 6.78
N LEU A 170 8.23 -13.77 7.76
CA LEU A 170 8.09 -14.90 8.67
C LEU A 170 7.11 -14.55 9.80
N GLY A 171 5.87 -14.98 9.65
CA GLY A 171 4.78 -14.65 10.57
C GLY A 171 3.58 -14.09 9.82
N ALA A 172 2.39 -14.46 10.28
CA ALA A 172 1.15 -14.08 9.63
C ALA A 172 0.83 -12.60 9.87
N ASN A 173 0.25 -11.95 8.86
CA ASN A 173 -0.34 -10.61 8.96
C ASN A 173 -1.84 -10.74 8.68
N LEU A 174 -2.57 -11.25 9.67
CA LEU A 174 -4.00 -11.59 9.60
C LEU A 174 -4.82 -10.65 10.47
N ALA A 175 -6.12 -10.53 10.16
CA ALA A 175 -7.06 -9.76 10.96
C ALA A 175 -6.54 -8.33 11.25
N GLN A 176 -6.68 -7.85 12.48
CA GLN A 176 -6.20 -6.52 12.85
C GLN A 176 -4.68 -6.42 13.05
N ASP A 177 -3.93 -7.53 13.06
CA ASP A 177 -2.45 -7.48 13.25
C ASP A 177 -1.77 -6.77 12.09
N ILE A 178 -2.46 -6.71 10.95
CA ILE A 178 -2.07 -5.91 9.80
C ILE A 178 -1.81 -4.43 10.13
N LEU A 179 -2.45 -3.88 11.18
CA LEU A 179 -2.25 -2.50 11.61
C LEU A 179 -0.87 -2.28 12.26
N HIS A 180 -0.28 -3.34 12.80
CA HIS A 180 1.05 -3.32 13.41
C HIS A 180 2.14 -3.85 12.47
N SER A 181 1.74 -4.41 11.32
CA SER A 181 2.63 -5.02 10.34
C SER A 181 3.53 -4.00 9.63
N GLY A 182 4.84 -4.20 9.70
CA GLY A 182 5.80 -3.46 8.87
C GLY A 182 5.73 -3.91 7.41
N THR A 183 5.57 -5.22 7.16
CA THR A 183 5.39 -5.78 5.82
C THR A 183 4.18 -5.16 5.10
N PHE A 184 2.99 -5.14 5.69
CA PHE A 184 1.83 -4.50 5.03
C PHE A 184 2.03 -2.99 4.85
N SER A 185 2.65 -2.32 5.84
CA SER A 185 2.93 -0.88 5.77
C SER A 185 3.85 -0.51 4.59
N GLY A 186 4.83 -1.35 4.25
CA GLY A 186 5.65 -1.17 3.06
C GLY A 186 4.82 -1.18 1.77
N ALA A 187 3.96 -2.18 1.59
CA ALA A 187 3.07 -2.27 0.42
C ALA A 187 2.07 -1.10 0.40
N ARG A 188 1.47 -0.77 1.54
CA ARG A 188 0.54 0.37 1.68
C ARG A 188 1.20 1.71 1.36
N GLN A 189 2.46 1.88 1.77
CA GLN A 189 3.23 3.08 1.45
C GLN A 189 3.37 3.26 -0.06
N ALA A 190 3.62 2.19 -0.81
CA ALA A 190 3.65 2.26 -2.28
C ALA A 190 2.30 2.69 -2.88
N GLY A 191 1.18 2.20 -2.32
CA GLY A 191 -0.16 2.65 -2.68
C GLY A 191 -0.40 4.14 -2.44
N PHE A 192 0.12 4.72 -1.34
CA PHE A 192 0.06 6.18 -1.12
C PHE A 192 0.79 6.97 -2.20
N TYR A 193 1.79 6.38 -2.84
CA TYR A 193 2.48 6.95 -4.00
C TYR A 193 1.89 6.53 -5.35
N GLY A 194 0.75 5.83 -5.35
CA GLY A 194 0.00 5.49 -6.56
C GLY A 194 0.62 4.35 -7.36
N LEU A 195 1.36 3.45 -6.70
CA LEU A 195 1.87 2.22 -7.29
C LEU A 195 1.03 1.01 -6.87
N PRO A 196 0.84 0.02 -7.75
CA PRO A 196 0.31 -1.28 -7.38
C PRO A 196 1.23 -1.96 -6.37
N ALA A 197 0.65 -2.60 -5.35
CA ALA A 197 1.44 -3.20 -4.30
C ALA A 197 0.82 -4.47 -3.68
N VAL A 198 1.69 -5.40 -3.27
CA VAL A 198 1.32 -6.67 -2.65
C VAL A 198 2.20 -6.94 -1.44
N ALA A 199 1.59 -7.40 -0.35
CA ALA A 199 2.27 -7.89 0.84
C ALA A 199 2.13 -9.42 0.95
N PHE A 200 3.23 -10.12 1.23
CA PHE A 200 3.26 -11.58 1.39
C PHE A 200 3.73 -11.98 2.79
N SER A 201 3.13 -13.02 3.34
CA SER A 201 3.43 -13.53 4.68
C SER A 201 3.30 -15.05 4.72
N LEU A 202 4.15 -15.72 5.47
CA LEU A 202 4.04 -17.15 5.79
C LEU A 202 3.48 -17.32 7.21
N ALA A 203 2.32 -17.93 7.31
CA ALA A 203 1.55 -18.14 8.53
C ALA A 203 1.75 -19.55 9.11
N GLY A 204 1.98 -19.62 10.42
CA GLY A 204 1.97 -20.85 11.21
C GLY A 204 3.33 -21.49 11.45
N GLU A 205 3.33 -22.52 12.29
CA GLU A 205 4.49 -23.32 12.68
C GLU A 205 4.22 -24.81 12.41
N PRO A 206 5.23 -25.63 12.09
CA PRO A 206 6.65 -25.28 11.96
C PRO A 206 7.00 -24.60 10.62
N LEU A 207 7.82 -23.56 10.66
CA LEU A 207 8.36 -22.86 9.47
C LEU A 207 9.48 -23.66 8.78
N GLN A 208 9.10 -24.79 8.16
CA GLN A 208 10.03 -25.69 7.47
C GLN A 208 10.46 -25.14 6.11
N ARG A 209 11.57 -25.67 5.57
CA ARG A 209 12.10 -25.27 4.26
C ARG A 209 11.07 -25.43 3.14
N ASP A 210 10.29 -26.50 3.16
CA ASP A 210 9.27 -26.77 2.13
C ASP A 210 8.13 -25.75 2.19
N SER A 211 7.72 -25.34 3.39
CA SER A 211 6.73 -24.28 3.62
C SER A 211 7.21 -22.94 3.07
N GLN A 212 8.48 -22.61 3.32
CA GLN A 212 9.12 -21.41 2.80
C GLN A 212 9.20 -21.42 1.28
N GLU A 213 9.57 -22.57 0.70
CA GLU A 213 9.64 -22.74 -0.75
C GLU A 213 8.27 -22.57 -1.40
N ALA A 214 7.24 -23.25 -0.87
CA ALA A 214 5.87 -23.12 -1.36
C ALA A 214 5.36 -21.67 -1.30
N CYS A 215 5.67 -20.94 -0.22
CA CYS A 215 5.37 -19.52 -0.09
C CYS A 215 6.08 -18.67 -1.15
N VAL A 216 7.37 -18.90 -1.39
CA VAL A 216 8.17 -18.15 -2.38
C VAL A 216 7.64 -18.41 -3.79
N GLN A 217 7.38 -19.67 -4.15
CA GLN A 217 6.86 -20.04 -5.46
C GLN A 217 5.45 -19.47 -5.69
N GLY A 218 4.56 -19.56 -4.69
CA GLY A 218 3.22 -18.98 -4.76
C GLY A 218 3.26 -17.45 -4.90
N ALA A 219 4.12 -16.77 -4.15
CA ALA A 219 4.30 -15.33 -4.24
C ALA A 219 4.86 -14.91 -5.61
N ALA A 220 5.90 -15.60 -6.10
CA ALA A 220 6.51 -15.33 -7.39
C ALA A 220 5.51 -15.48 -8.54
N PHE A 221 4.70 -16.55 -8.52
CA PHE A 221 3.63 -16.79 -9.48
C PHE A 221 2.55 -15.69 -9.46
N LEU A 222 2.07 -15.30 -8.27
CA LEU A 222 1.07 -14.22 -8.21
C LEU A 222 1.65 -12.90 -8.74
N VAL A 223 2.91 -12.58 -8.41
CA VAL A 223 3.59 -11.39 -8.92
C VAL A 223 3.74 -11.46 -10.44
N SER A 224 4.11 -12.61 -11.02
CA SER A 224 4.24 -12.75 -12.47
C SER A 224 2.90 -12.52 -13.18
N LEU A 225 1.81 -13.11 -12.67
CA LEU A 225 0.46 -12.88 -13.20
C LEU A 225 0.09 -11.40 -13.20
N LEU A 226 0.38 -10.68 -12.11
CA LEU A 226 0.09 -9.25 -12.02
C LEU A 226 0.97 -8.45 -13.00
N VAL A 227 2.28 -8.68 -13.01
CA VAL A 227 3.24 -7.93 -13.83
C VAL A 227 2.94 -8.05 -15.32
N GLU A 228 2.52 -9.22 -15.80
CA GLU A 228 2.19 -9.39 -17.21
C GLU A 228 1.01 -8.52 -17.67
N ARG A 229 0.10 -8.15 -16.77
CA ARG A 229 -1.12 -7.38 -17.10
C ARG A 229 -1.08 -5.92 -16.64
N LEU A 230 -0.29 -5.59 -15.62
CA LEU A 230 -0.12 -4.21 -15.15
C LEU A 230 0.39 -3.32 -16.27
N PRO A 231 0.11 -2.01 -16.31
CA PRO A 231 0.77 -1.13 -17.28
C PRO A 231 2.29 -1.06 -17.03
N LEU A 232 3.11 -0.89 -18.08
CA LEU A 232 4.59 -0.81 -17.95
C LEU A 232 5.05 0.27 -16.95
N THR A 233 4.33 1.38 -16.92
CA THR A 233 4.51 2.46 -15.95
C THR A 233 3.19 2.64 -15.20
N PRO A 234 3.19 2.64 -13.86
CA PRO A 234 1.96 2.86 -13.10
C PRO A 234 1.32 4.22 -13.49
N PRO A 235 0.01 4.23 -13.78
CA PRO A 235 -0.68 5.41 -14.33
C PRO A 235 -0.75 6.59 -13.37
N ASN A 236 -0.50 6.33 -12.08
CA ASN A 236 -0.54 7.31 -11.00
C ASN A 236 0.75 7.32 -10.16
N ALA A 237 1.88 6.86 -10.72
CA ALA A 237 3.17 6.88 -10.03
C ALA A 237 3.51 8.29 -9.51
N GLY A 238 3.82 8.39 -8.22
CA GLY A 238 4.05 9.65 -7.52
C GLY A 238 2.80 10.50 -7.26
N ARG A 239 1.60 9.97 -7.53
CA ARG A 239 0.29 10.65 -7.43
C ARG A 239 0.27 12.09 -7.94
N LEU A 240 0.82 12.31 -9.14
CA LEU A 240 0.90 13.64 -9.77
C LEU A 240 -0.47 14.31 -9.96
N ASP A 241 -1.55 13.52 -10.07
CA ASP A 241 -2.93 14.02 -10.02
C ASP A 241 -3.74 13.29 -8.94
N PRO A 242 -3.83 13.85 -7.72
CA PRO A 242 -4.45 13.17 -6.57
C PRO A 242 -5.95 12.90 -6.77
N CYS A 243 -6.61 13.63 -7.67
CA CYS A 243 -8.04 13.50 -7.95
C CYS A 243 -8.34 12.50 -9.08
N ARG A 244 -7.33 11.97 -9.78
CA ARG A 244 -7.55 11.13 -10.96
C ARG A 244 -8.32 9.85 -10.60
N SER A 245 -8.02 9.26 -9.45
CA SER A 245 -8.76 8.14 -8.86
C SER A 245 -10.22 8.49 -8.58
N LEU A 246 -10.52 9.70 -8.08
CA LEU A 246 -11.89 10.13 -7.79
C LEU A 246 -12.74 10.25 -9.05
N HIS A 247 -12.14 10.76 -10.13
CA HIS A 247 -12.83 10.95 -11.41
C HIS A 247 -13.05 9.62 -12.15
N LEU A 248 -12.09 8.70 -12.11
CA LEU A 248 -12.16 7.41 -12.81
C LEU A 248 -13.08 6.42 -12.12
N HIS A 249 -13.13 6.44 -10.78
CA HIS A 249 -13.95 5.52 -10.00
C HIS A 249 -15.31 6.13 -9.63
N GLY A 250 -15.81 7.10 -10.39
CA GLY A 250 -17.22 7.48 -10.37
C GLY A 250 -17.78 7.89 -9.00
N ARG A 251 -17.03 8.65 -8.19
CA ARG A 251 -17.72 9.46 -7.17
C ARG A 251 -18.43 10.60 -7.87
N SER A 252 -19.72 10.42 -8.18
CA SER A 252 -20.62 11.55 -8.06
C SER A 252 -20.65 11.94 -6.58
N GLU A 253 -20.69 13.22 -6.29
CA GLU A 253 -20.66 13.76 -4.94
C GLU A 253 -21.96 13.44 -4.17
N HIS A 254 -22.20 12.19 -3.81
CA HIS A 254 -23.20 11.86 -2.79
C HIS A 254 -22.57 11.98 -1.41
N GLY A 255 -22.48 13.23 -0.95
CA GLY A 255 -22.41 13.51 0.49
C GLY A 255 -23.78 13.24 1.13
N PRO A 256 -23.87 12.69 2.36
CA PRO A 256 -25.14 12.48 3.01
C PRO A 256 -25.73 13.77 3.61
N ARG A 257 -27.00 14.00 3.23
CA ARG A 257 -28.14 14.69 3.88
C ARG A 257 -28.19 16.24 3.88
N PRO A 258 -29.24 16.84 3.27
CA PRO A 258 -29.74 18.13 3.71
C PRO A 258 -30.23 18.00 5.16
N GLY A 259 -29.94 19.00 5.97
CA GLY A 259 -30.36 19.06 7.37
C GLY A 259 -31.86 18.87 7.53
N LEU A 260 -32.23 18.24 8.63
CA LEU A 260 -33.56 18.25 9.20
C LEU A 260 -34.02 19.72 9.32
N GLN A 261 -34.83 20.19 8.36
CA GLN A 261 -35.74 21.30 8.59
C GLN A 261 -37.15 20.73 8.50
N THR A 262 -37.68 20.41 9.67
CA THR A 262 -39.12 20.30 9.85
C THR A 262 -39.72 21.68 9.63
N SER A 263 -40.24 21.94 8.44
CA SER A 263 -41.19 23.02 8.22
C SER A 263 -42.41 22.48 7.49
N THR A 264 -43.52 22.48 8.21
CA THR A 264 -44.86 22.21 7.75
C THR A 264 -45.30 23.18 6.65
N ALA A 265 -46.13 22.65 5.74
CA ALA A 265 -47.18 23.30 4.96
C ALA A 265 -46.86 23.87 3.56
N SER A 266 -47.78 23.49 2.67
CA SER A 266 -48.22 24.10 1.41
C SER A 266 -47.36 23.88 0.16
N GLY A 267 -48.05 23.41 -0.88
CA GLY A 267 -47.48 22.95 -2.13
C GLY A 267 -46.87 24.06 -2.97
N THR A 268 -45.74 23.74 -3.56
CA THR A 268 -45.36 24.00 -4.97
C THR A 268 -44.06 23.25 -5.18
N ALA A 269 -44.00 22.40 -6.21
CA ALA A 269 -42.80 21.63 -6.52
C ALA A 269 -41.71 22.58 -7.08
N SER A 270 -40.87 23.15 -6.21
CA SER A 270 -39.65 23.81 -6.63
C SER A 270 -38.63 22.73 -6.99
N SER A 271 -38.37 22.56 -8.30
CA SER A 271 -37.23 21.77 -8.76
C SER A 271 -35.94 22.39 -8.25
N VAL A 272 -35.30 21.74 -7.27
CA VAL A 272 -33.94 22.07 -6.86
C VAL A 272 -33.04 21.68 -8.04
N ARG A 273 -32.74 22.65 -8.90
CA ARG A 273 -31.69 22.49 -9.92
C ARG A 273 -30.34 22.48 -9.21
N CYS A 274 -29.85 21.28 -8.90
CA CYS A 274 -28.43 21.08 -8.62
C CYS A 274 -27.65 21.49 -9.87
N THR A 275 -26.88 22.57 -9.77
CA THR A 275 -25.91 22.90 -10.83
C THR A 275 -24.77 21.87 -10.74
N PRO A 276 -24.38 21.20 -11.84
CA PRO A 276 -23.26 20.27 -11.80
C PRO A 276 -22.00 21.03 -11.39
N ARG A 277 -21.28 20.53 -10.38
CA ARG A 277 -20.05 21.16 -9.92
C ARG A 277 -19.05 21.18 -11.08
N ARG A 278 -18.43 22.34 -11.29
CA ARG A 278 -17.44 22.53 -12.36
C ARG A 278 -16.01 22.21 -11.92
N HIS A 279 -15.77 21.97 -10.62
CA HIS A 279 -14.44 21.79 -10.05
C HIS A 279 -14.48 20.76 -8.91
N CYS A 280 -13.42 19.97 -8.75
CA CYS A 280 -13.23 18.98 -7.70
C CYS A 280 -12.94 19.64 -6.34
N ASP A 281 -13.62 19.23 -5.28
CA ASP A 281 -13.43 19.77 -3.93
C ASP A 281 -12.05 19.49 -3.32
N VAL A 282 -11.32 18.47 -3.81
CA VAL A 282 -10.03 18.06 -3.26
C VAL A 282 -8.87 18.85 -3.85
N CYS A 283 -8.83 19.01 -5.19
CA CYS A 283 -7.72 19.67 -5.89
C CYS A 283 -8.12 20.97 -6.61
N GLY A 284 -9.40 21.35 -6.61
CA GLY A 284 -9.90 22.55 -7.30
C GLY A 284 -9.82 22.49 -8.83
N LYS A 285 -9.39 21.38 -9.42
CA LYS A 285 -9.30 21.21 -10.88
C LYS A 285 -10.70 21.02 -11.49
N ALA A 286 -10.88 21.46 -12.72
CA ALA A 286 -12.14 21.29 -13.43
C ALA A 286 -12.50 19.81 -13.55
N LEU A 287 -13.72 19.44 -13.17
CA LEU A 287 -14.22 18.08 -13.38
C LEU A 287 -14.39 17.86 -14.88
N ALA A 288 -13.92 16.72 -15.40
CA ALA A 288 -14.27 16.31 -16.75
C ALA A 288 -15.81 16.31 -16.85
N PRO A 289 -16.41 16.77 -17.96
CA PRO A 289 -17.85 16.73 -18.11
C PRO A 289 -18.30 15.30 -17.85
N ALA A 290 -19.23 15.12 -16.91
CA ALA A 290 -19.82 13.82 -16.65
C ALA A 290 -20.36 13.32 -18.00
N THR A 291 -19.69 12.34 -18.59
CA THR A 291 -20.33 11.55 -19.63
C THR A 291 -21.51 10.90 -18.93
N GLU A 292 -22.73 11.27 -19.32
CA GLU A 292 -23.95 10.62 -18.89
C GLU A 292 -23.83 9.13 -19.21
N VAL A 293 -23.30 8.34 -18.27
CA VAL A 293 -23.49 6.90 -18.27
C VAL A 293 -24.88 6.70 -17.69
N ASN A 294 -25.88 6.95 -18.53
CA ASN A 294 -27.26 6.63 -18.26
C ASN A 294 -27.38 5.10 -18.38
N ARG A 295 -27.06 4.38 -17.31
CA ARG A 295 -27.33 2.94 -17.21
C ARG A 295 -28.16 2.72 -15.95
N SER A 296 -29.44 2.40 -16.18
CA SER A 296 -30.32 1.81 -15.18
C SER A 296 -29.64 0.57 -14.61
N VAL A 297 -29.19 0.65 -13.36
CA VAL A 297 -28.72 -0.53 -12.61
C VAL A 297 -29.98 -1.23 -12.13
N ALA A 298 -30.41 -2.25 -12.87
CA ALA A 298 -31.25 -3.28 -12.29
C ALA A 298 -30.40 -4.00 -11.24
N ALA A 299 -30.95 -4.15 -10.04
CA ALA A 299 -30.37 -4.96 -8.99
C ALA A 299 -30.52 -6.43 -9.38
N ASP A 300 -29.55 -6.94 -10.14
CA ASP A 300 -29.30 -8.38 -10.21
C ASP A 300 -28.30 -8.71 -9.09
N GLU A 301 -28.84 -9.21 -7.99
CA GLU A 301 -28.09 -9.88 -6.93
C GLU A 301 -27.56 -11.21 -7.51
N ASP A 302 -26.24 -11.35 -7.64
CA ASP A 302 -25.46 -12.60 -7.43
C ASP A 302 -24.15 -12.73 -8.24
N ALA A 303 -23.77 -11.76 -9.07
CA ALA A 303 -22.41 -11.66 -9.61
C ALA A 303 -21.99 -10.21 -9.82
N ALA A 304 -20.81 -9.82 -9.35
CA ALA A 304 -20.25 -8.51 -9.74
C ALA A 304 -20.12 -8.48 -11.27
N SER A 305 -20.67 -7.44 -11.88
CA SER A 305 -20.55 -7.26 -13.32
C SER A 305 -19.08 -7.13 -13.72
N GLU A 306 -18.76 -7.50 -14.96
CA GLU A 306 -17.42 -7.34 -15.54
C GLU A 306 -16.92 -5.89 -15.39
N ASP A 307 -17.81 -4.91 -15.59
CA ASP A 307 -17.57 -3.49 -15.35
C ASP A 307 -17.07 -3.20 -13.91
N ALA A 308 -17.61 -3.89 -12.90
CA ALA A 308 -17.20 -3.70 -11.50
C ALA A 308 -15.82 -4.31 -11.22
N LEU A 309 -15.53 -5.49 -11.77
CA LEU A 309 -14.21 -6.12 -11.67
C LEU A 309 -13.12 -5.29 -12.37
N ASP A 310 -13.47 -4.63 -13.47
CA ASP A 310 -12.61 -3.67 -14.17
C ASP A 310 -12.30 -2.42 -13.32
N LEU A 311 -13.28 -1.93 -12.56
CA LEU A 311 -13.06 -0.84 -11.61
C LEU A 311 -12.08 -1.25 -10.50
N VAL A 312 -12.18 -2.48 -9.98
CA VAL A 312 -11.24 -3.00 -8.96
C VAL A 312 -9.83 -3.08 -9.53
N TRP A 313 -9.65 -3.66 -10.72
CA TRP A 313 -8.35 -3.73 -11.37
C TRP A 313 -7.74 -2.34 -11.61
N SER A 314 -8.56 -1.41 -12.09
CA SER A 314 -8.14 -0.02 -12.28
C SER A 314 -7.70 0.60 -10.95
N ALA A 315 -8.48 0.46 -9.88
CA ALA A 315 -8.11 0.98 -8.56
C ALA A 315 -6.80 0.37 -8.03
N PHE A 316 -6.56 -0.92 -8.27
CA PHE A 316 -5.27 -1.56 -7.95
C PHE A 316 -4.11 -0.96 -8.78
N CYS A 317 -4.31 -0.74 -10.09
CA CYS A 317 -3.32 -0.11 -10.95
C CYS A 317 -2.94 1.32 -10.52
N TYR A 318 -3.90 2.06 -9.93
CA TYR A 318 -3.73 3.42 -9.44
C TYR A 318 -3.18 3.48 -8.00
N GLY A 319 -2.91 2.33 -7.37
CA GLY A 319 -2.42 2.22 -6.00
C GLY A 319 -3.47 2.55 -4.94
N ASP A 320 -4.77 2.51 -5.28
CA ASP A 320 -5.86 2.73 -4.33
C ASP A 320 -6.25 1.46 -3.56
N LEU A 321 -5.81 0.30 -4.07
CA LEU A 321 -5.94 -1.00 -3.43
C LEU A 321 -4.56 -1.65 -3.23
N VAL A 322 -4.45 -2.48 -2.20
CA VAL A 322 -3.26 -3.27 -1.84
C VAL A 322 -3.71 -4.70 -1.57
N LEU A 323 -2.94 -5.68 -2.08
CA LEU A 323 -3.18 -7.08 -1.76
C LEU A 323 -2.39 -7.48 -0.51
N ASN A 324 -3.05 -8.14 0.43
CA ASN A 324 -2.42 -8.82 1.56
C ASN A 324 -2.59 -10.34 1.37
N VAL A 325 -1.48 -11.06 1.27
CA VAL A 325 -1.50 -12.50 0.97
C VAL A 325 -0.77 -13.26 2.07
N ASN A 326 -1.46 -14.23 2.65
CA ASN A 326 -0.91 -15.09 3.70
C ASN A 326 -0.94 -16.55 3.22
N PHE A 327 0.20 -17.24 3.32
CA PHE A 327 0.32 -18.67 3.02
C PHE A 327 0.30 -19.48 4.31
N PRO A 328 -0.45 -20.57 4.41
CA PRO A 328 -0.34 -21.48 5.56
C PRO A 328 0.98 -22.28 5.49
N ALA A 329 1.48 -22.72 6.64
CA ALA A 329 2.70 -23.54 6.73
C ALA A 329 2.63 -24.81 5.86
N ARG A 330 1.44 -25.37 5.67
CA ARG A 330 1.20 -26.49 4.73
C ARG A 330 0.29 -26.03 3.61
N TRP A 331 0.83 -25.21 2.73
CA TRP A 331 0.12 -24.82 1.52
C TRP A 331 0.34 -25.84 0.41
N HIS A 332 -0.76 -26.27 -0.21
CA HIS A 332 -0.71 -27.08 -1.42
C HIS A 332 -1.00 -26.19 -2.62
N TRP A 333 -0.26 -26.40 -3.70
CA TRP A 333 -0.35 -25.56 -4.88
C TRP A 333 -1.81 -25.39 -5.36
N GLY A 334 -2.16 -24.17 -5.76
CA GLY A 334 -3.46 -23.84 -6.34
C GLY A 334 -4.59 -23.69 -5.32
N ARG A 335 -4.35 -23.93 -4.02
CA ARG A 335 -5.35 -23.69 -2.98
C ARG A 335 -5.35 -22.23 -2.55
N TRP A 336 -5.96 -21.38 -3.35
CA TRP A 336 -6.17 -19.97 -3.03
C TRP A 336 -7.57 -19.74 -2.46
N ARG A 337 -7.74 -18.67 -1.68
CA ARG A 337 -9.05 -18.18 -1.28
C ARG A 337 -9.07 -16.66 -1.18
N THR A 338 -10.02 -16.05 -1.85
CA THR A 338 -10.35 -14.62 -1.72
C THR A 338 -11.08 -14.43 -0.39
N THR A 339 -10.59 -13.51 0.43
CA THR A 339 -11.01 -13.40 1.84
C THR A 339 -11.19 -11.95 2.26
N HIS A 340 -11.89 -11.76 3.39
CA HIS A 340 -11.87 -10.54 4.17
C HIS A 340 -10.94 -10.68 5.38
N LEU A 341 -10.62 -9.55 6.04
CA LEU A 341 -9.96 -9.61 7.34
C LEU A 341 -10.87 -10.28 8.37
N GLY A 342 -10.32 -11.22 9.12
CA GLY A 342 -10.93 -11.78 10.31
C GLY A 342 -10.75 -10.87 11.52
N ALA A 343 -10.97 -11.44 12.69
CA ALA A 343 -10.80 -10.77 13.97
C ALA A 343 -10.18 -11.71 15.00
N ILE A 344 -9.22 -11.21 15.77
CA ILE A 344 -8.60 -11.90 16.90
C ILE A 344 -8.86 -11.05 18.14
N PHE A 345 -8.96 -11.64 19.33
CA PHE A 345 -8.79 -10.88 20.58
C PHE A 345 -7.56 -11.38 21.31
N TYR A 346 -6.75 -10.45 21.79
CA TYR A 346 -5.56 -10.79 22.57
C TYR A 346 -5.85 -10.54 24.06
N ARG A 347 -5.82 -11.61 24.85
CA ARG A 347 -5.93 -11.54 26.32
C ARG A 347 -4.63 -11.93 26.98
N ASP A 348 -4.41 -11.44 28.20
CA ASP A 348 -3.27 -11.82 29.04
C ASP A 348 -1.88 -11.53 28.41
N VAL A 349 -1.78 -10.48 27.60
CA VAL A 349 -0.55 -10.07 26.89
C VAL A 349 0.50 -9.37 27.76
N PHE A 350 0.16 -9.09 29.01
CA PHE A 350 0.98 -8.34 29.96
C PHE A 350 1.60 -9.28 30.98
N ARG A 351 2.92 -9.19 31.15
CA ARG A 351 3.63 -9.77 32.30
C ARG A 351 4.49 -8.70 32.96
N SER A 352 4.50 -8.71 34.28
CA SER A 352 5.45 -7.93 35.06
C SER A 352 6.24 -8.81 36.02
N GLY A 353 7.49 -8.42 36.27
CA GLY A 353 8.36 -9.07 37.23
C GLY A 353 8.86 -8.06 38.25
N ALA A 354 8.75 -8.41 39.54
CA ALA A 354 9.31 -7.60 40.62
C ALA A 354 10.84 -7.56 40.49
N GLY A 355 11.41 -6.36 40.46
CA GLY A 355 12.86 -6.21 40.54
C GLY A 355 13.37 -6.72 41.89
N GLN A 356 14.54 -7.39 41.91
CA GLN A 356 15.07 -8.06 43.11
C GLN A 356 15.46 -7.12 44.27
N LYS A 357 15.31 -5.80 44.13
CA LYS A 357 15.65 -4.79 45.13
C LYS A 357 14.50 -3.80 45.36
N PRO A 358 14.34 -3.25 46.58
CA PRO A 358 13.25 -2.33 46.92
C PRO A 358 13.19 -1.05 46.06
N ASP A 359 14.31 -0.62 45.46
CA ASP A 359 14.38 0.54 44.55
C ASP A 359 14.56 0.14 43.06
N SER A 360 14.38 -1.13 42.71
CA SER A 360 14.56 -1.57 41.32
C SER A 360 13.28 -1.38 40.50
N ALA A 361 13.45 -0.90 39.27
CA ALA A 361 12.35 -0.73 38.33
C ALA A 361 11.63 -2.06 38.08
N GLU A 362 10.29 -2.01 38.10
CA GLU A 362 9.46 -3.12 37.63
C GLU A 362 9.66 -3.29 36.12
N MET A 363 10.01 -4.51 35.71
CA MET A 363 10.18 -4.81 34.30
C MET A 363 8.85 -5.33 33.76
N VAL A 364 8.36 -4.65 32.72
CA VAL A 364 7.12 -5.00 32.03
C VAL A 364 7.45 -5.53 30.64
N ILE A 365 6.83 -6.65 30.29
CA ILE A 365 6.91 -7.25 28.95
C ILE A 365 5.49 -7.34 28.39
N ILE A 366 5.32 -6.76 27.20
CA ILE A 366 4.14 -6.97 26.35
C ILE A 366 4.57 -7.91 25.24
N GLY A 367 3.91 -9.05 25.10
CA GLY A 367 4.35 -10.06 24.14
C GLY A 367 3.25 -11.00 23.67
N ALA A 368 3.54 -11.72 22.59
CA ALA A 368 2.67 -12.71 21.96
C ALA A 368 2.41 -13.98 22.81
N GLU A 369 2.82 -13.99 24.08
CA GLU A 369 2.45 -15.02 25.06
C GLU A 369 1.00 -14.90 25.53
N GLY A 370 0.30 -13.82 25.15
CA GLY A 370 -1.14 -13.72 25.34
C GLY A 370 -1.88 -14.84 24.64
N ARG A 371 -3.10 -15.12 25.08
CA ARG A 371 -3.97 -16.13 24.45
C ARG A 371 -4.70 -15.46 23.29
N PRO A 372 -4.35 -15.74 22.02
CA PRO A 372 -5.15 -15.27 20.90
C PRO A 372 -6.49 -16.01 20.90
N GLU A 373 -7.58 -15.24 20.81
CA GLU A 373 -8.95 -15.71 20.68
C GLU A 373 -9.45 -15.36 19.26
N PRO A 374 -9.09 -16.15 18.24
CA PRO A 374 -9.56 -15.93 16.87
C PRO A 374 -11.08 -16.17 16.76
N LEU A 375 -11.77 -15.25 16.08
CA LEU A 375 -13.20 -15.34 15.81
C LEU A 375 -13.45 -16.07 14.49
N TYR A 376 -13.63 -17.38 14.56
CA TYR A 376 -13.91 -18.22 13.38
C TYR A 376 -15.35 -18.12 12.86
N GLY A 377 -16.20 -17.29 13.47
CA GLY A 377 -17.58 -17.05 12.99
C GLY A 377 -17.63 -16.33 11.64
N PHE A 378 -16.56 -15.64 11.26
CA PHE A 378 -16.42 -15.00 9.94
C PHE A 378 -15.92 -16.02 8.92
N VAL A 379 -16.83 -16.76 8.28
CA VAL A 379 -16.52 -17.93 7.45
C VAL A 379 -15.59 -17.61 6.27
N ASN A 380 -15.71 -16.42 5.65
CA ASN A 380 -14.84 -15.99 4.55
C ASN A 380 -13.64 -15.13 5.00
N SER A 381 -13.15 -15.33 6.23
CA SER A 381 -11.99 -14.61 6.75
C SER A 381 -10.66 -15.25 6.37
N ASP A 382 -9.62 -14.42 6.36
CA ASP A 382 -8.22 -14.81 6.25
C ASP A 382 -7.82 -15.88 7.28
N LEU A 383 -8.28 -15.75 8.54
CA LEU A 383 -8.06 -16.73 9.62
C LEU A 383 -8.59 -18.12 9.26
N VAL A 384 -9.83 -18.20 8.77
CA VAL A 384 -10.47 -19.47 8.40
C VAL A 384 -9.75 -20.08 7.19
N ALA A 385 -9.39 -19.28 6.19
CA ALA A 385 -8.66 -19.75 5.03
C ALA A 385 -7.31 -20.39 5.39
N ILE A 386 -6.51 -19.71 6.22
CA ILE A 386 -5.21 -20.24 6.70
C ILE A 386 -5.41 -21.53 7.49
N ARG A 387 -6.38 -21.57 8.40
CA ARG A 387 -6.69 -22.77 9.19
C ARG A 387 -7.08 -23.96 8.31
N GLU A 388 -7.75 -23.73 7.19
CA GLU A 388 -8.18 -24.76 6.25
C GLU A 388 -7.11 -25.13 5.20
N GLY A 389 -5.92 -24.52 5.27
CA GLY A 389 -4.81 -24.79 4.36
C GLY A 389 -4.92 -24.09 3.00
N TYR A 390 -5.69 -23.00 2.90
CA TYR A 390 -5.73 -22.13 1.73
C TYR A 390 -4.81 -20.92 1.93
N ALA A 391 -4.13 -20.49 0.87
CA ALA A 391 -3.50 -19.18 0.83
C ALA A 391 -4.60 -18.11 0.77
N SER A 392 -4.66 -17.27 1.79
CA SER A 392 -5.60 -16.16 1.87
C SER A 392 -5.11 -15.01 1.00
N VAL A 393 -6.00 -14.50 0.14
CA VAL A 393 -5.79 -13.28 -0.65
C VAL A 393 -6.85 -12.27 -0.24
N THR A 394 -6.43 -11.22 0.46
CA THR A 394 -7.31 -10.16 0.94
C THR A 394 -7.00 -8.87 0.21
N THR A 395 -7.99 -8.33 -0.51
CA THR A 395 -7.88 -6.99 -1.14
C THR A 395 -8.26 -5.92 -0.12
N LEU A 396 -7.39 -4.94 0.08
CA LEU A 396 -7.57 -3.87 1.07
C LEU A 396 -7.43 -2.51 0.44
N GLN A 397 -8.10 -1.53 1.02
CA GLN A 397 -7.98 -0.14 0.59
C GLN A 397 -6.66 0.45 1.10
N THR A 398 -5.97 1.19 0.22
CA THR A 398 -4.82 2.00 0.61
C THR A 398 -5.24 3.06 1.62
N TRP A 399 -6.36 3.72 1.36
CA TRP A 399 -6.88 4.81 2.18
C TRP A 399 -7.84 4.27 3.25
N PRO A 400 -7.82 4.82 4.47
CA PRO A 400 -8.79 4.43 5.48
C PRO A 400 -10.20 4.88 5.09
N GLU A 401 -11.20 4.20 5.65
CA GLU A 401 -12.58 4.66 5.57
C GLU A 401 -12.70 6.08 6.14
N SER A 402 -13.63 6.87 5.61
CA SER A 402 -13.80 8.33 5.71
C SER A 402 -12.80 9.20 4.96
N HIS A 403 -11.71 8.64 4.42
CA HIS A 403 -10.76 9.43 3.63
C HIS A 403 -11.38 9.85 2.30
N PRO A 404 -11.14 11.08 1.79
CA PRO A 404 -11.70 11.51 0.51
C PRO A 404 -11.39 10.56 -0.66
N LEU A 405 -10.20 9.93 -0.64
CA LEU A 405 -9.71 8.98 -1.65
C LEU A 405 -10.05 7.51 -1.35
N GLN A 406 -10.90 7.20 -0.37
CA GLN A 406 -11.35 5.81 -0.14
C GLN A 406 -12.02 5.24 -1.40
N ALA A 407 -11.94 3.93 -1.59
CA ALA A 407 -12.62 3.24 -2.68
C ALA A 407 -14.15 3.46 -2.58
N ASN A 408 -14.82 3.47 -3.73
CA ASN A 408 -16.27 3.58 -3.77
C ASN A 408 -16.93 2.22 -3.39
N GLU A 409 -18.23 2.25 -3.14
CA GLU A 409 -19.01 1.06 -2.74
C GLU A 409 -18.90 -0.08 -3.76
N ARG A 410 -19.02 0.21 -5.06
CA ARG A 410 -18.88 -0.80 -6.13
C ARG A 410 -17.54 -1.54 -6.11
N ILE A 411 -16.45 -0.83 -5.86
CA ILE A 411 -15.10 -1.43 -5.73
C ILE A 411 -15.04 -2.28 -4.47
N VAL A 412 -15.57 -1.78 -3.34
CA VAL A 412 -15.55 -2.49 -2.06
C VAL A 412 -16.36 -3.78 -2.12
N GLU A 413 -17.50 -3.78 -2.81
CA GLU A 413 -18.32 -4.98 -3.03
C GLU A 413 -17.62 -5.97 -3.96
N ALA A 414 -17.02 -5.49 -5.05
CA ALA A 414 -16.39 -6.35 -6.06
C ALA A 414 -15.01 -6.90 -5.66
N MET A 415 -14.29 -6.25 -4.73
CA MET A 415 -12.91 -6.64 -4.39
C MET A 415 -12.77 -8.02 -3.73
N ALA A 416 -13.86 -8.53 -3.15
CA ALA A 416 -13.93 -9.81 -2.45
C ALA A 416 -14.60 -10.93 -3.27
N VAL A 417 -15.00 -10.65 -4.51
CA VAL A 417 -15.57 -11.65 -5.40
C VAL A 417 -14.51 -12.67 -5.77
N SER A 418 -14.76 -13.93 -5.41
CA SER A 418 -13.85 -15.05 -5.69
C SER A 418 -14.16 -15.67 -7.05
N ASP A 419 -13.10 -16.06 -7.77
CA ASP A 419 -13.22 -17.00 -8.87
C ASP A 419 -13.59 -18.39 -8.32
N PRO A 420 -14.66 -19.04 -8.80
CA PRO A 420 -15.11 -20.33 -8.27
C PRO A 420 -14.18 -21.50 -8.65
N GLN A 421 -13.40 -21.38 -9.72
CA GLN A 421 -12.49 -22.43 -10.18
C GLN A 421 -11.13 -22.35 -9.48
N TRP A 422 -10.63 -21.14 -9.24
CA TRP A 422 -9.26 -20.91 -8.78
C TRP A 422 -9.16 -20.39 -7.35
N GLY A 423 -10.25 -19.87 -6.79
CA GLY A 423 -10.28 -19.27 -5.45
C GLY A 423 -9.57 -17.91 -5.34
N LEU A 424 -8.86 -17.49 -6.39
CA LEU A 424 -8.25 -16.15 -6.51
C LEU A 424 -9.31 -15.06 -6.72
N PRO A 425 -9.00 -13.78 -6.48
CA PRO A 425 -9.94 -12.71 -6.74
C PRO A 425 -10.33 -12.69 -8.22
N ALA A 426 -11.64 -12.64 -8.51
CA ALA A 426 -12.17 -12.72 -9.87
C ALA A 426 -11.64 -11.60 -10.78
N TRP A 427 -11.38 -10.42 -10.20
CA TRP A 427 -10.79 -9.29 -10.94
C TRP A 427 -9.35 -9.55 -11.41
N ILE A 428 -8.64 -10.51 -10.81
CA ILE A 428 -7.33 -10.99 -11.29
C ILE A 428 -7.54 -12.06 -12.37
N THR A 429 -8.36 -13.09 -12.11
CA THR A 429 -8.49 -14.26 -13.00
C THR A 429 -9.20 -13.95 -14.31
N LEU A 430 -10.11 -12.98 -14.34
CA LEU A 430 -10.78 -12.48 -15.56
C LEU A 430 -9.78 -12.08 -16.66
N ARG A 431 -8.54 -11.75 -16.27
CA ARG A 431 -7.47 -11.27 -17.16
C ARG A 431 -6.42 -12.33 -17.47
N VAL A 432 -6.63 -13.57 -17.05
CA VAL A 432 -5.65 -14.66 -17.16
C VAL A 432 -6.31 -15.85 -17.85
N SER A 433 -5.63 -16.44 -18.83
CA SER A 433 -6.17 -17.64 -19.48
C SER A 433 -6.16 -18.82 -18.49
N PRO A 434 -7.11 -19.77 -18.59
CA PRO A 434 -7.11 -20.98 -17.76
C PRO A 434 -5.82 -21.80 -17.87
N GLN A 435 -5.14 -21.73 -19.03
CA GLN A 435 -3.87 -22.40 -19.28
C GLN A 435 -2.74 -21.81 -18.43
N GLU A 436 -2.66 -20.48 -18.32
CA GLU A 436 -1.67 -19.79 -17.48
C GLU A 436 -1.92 -20.03 -16.00
N LEU A 437 -3.19 -20.02 -15.55
CA LEU A 437 -3.56 -20.39 -14.18
C LEU A 437 -3.19 -21.85 -13.87
N GLY A 438 -3.23 -22.71 -14.89
CA GLY A 438 -2.82 -24.11 -14.81
C GLY A 438 -1.31 -24.35 -14.86
N ARG A 439 -0.49 -23.43 -15.39
CA ARG A 439 0.98 -23.60 -15.51
C ARG A 439 1.69 -23.78 -14.17
N GLY A 440 1.06 -23.33 -13.09
CA GLY A 440 1.57 -23.55 -11.76
C GLY A 440 1.31 -24.96 -11.20
N ARG A 441 0.29 -25.66 -11.69
CA ARG A 441 -0.16 -26.95 -11.13
C ARG A 441 0.78 -28.11 -11.40
#